data_AF-A0A7R9IZ25-F1
#
_entry.id   AF-A0A7R9IZ25-F1
#
_cell.length_a   1.000
_cell.length_b   1.000
_cell.length_c   1.000
_cell.angle_alpha   90.00
_cell.angle_beta   90.00
_cell.angle_gamma   90.00
#
_symmetry.space_group_name_H-M   'P 1'
#
loop_
_entity.id
_entity.type
_entity.pdbx_description
1 polymer ?
#
loop_
_entity_poly.entity_id
_entity_poly.type
_entity_poly.pdbx_seq_one_letter_code
_entity_poly.pdbx_strand_id
1 'polypeptide(L)'
;MREKPKLRNTNSVSFVDALAHNIYLNEHLTASNRKKFAEARKQRDDGKFAFVWLKNGRIYIREEEGKPAVLYNEGKKWEDDVDAFMSLDDNAGDVDKVLKRLDEQHSKYKFMEYNLLSKRRRLKLQIPELENSLDMIKFLQKQSGSTKEIEMQYMLSDQVYVKAVVPPTDKVCLWLGANVMLEYTLADALNLLTNNIQSAKKNLNYVEHDLDFLRDQFTTTEVNMARVYNWDVKRRQAAKASS
;
A
#
# COMPACT_ATOMS: atom_id res chain seq x y z
N MET A 1 -29.98 -5.80 -32.56
CA MET A 1 -29.00 -6.43 -31.67
C MET A 1 -27.94 -5.39 -31.33
N ARG A 2 -27.84 -4.94 -30.07
CA ARG A 2 -26.86 -3.91 -29.66
C ARG A 2 -25.52 -4.59 -29.33
N GLU A 3 -24.47 -4.24 -30.05
CA GLU A 3 -23.10 -4.70 -29.79
C GLU A 3 -22.61 -4.24 -28.41
N LYS A 4 -21.92 -5.15 -27.71
CA LYS A 4 -21.29 -4.87 -26.41
C LYS A 4 -19.99 -4.08 -26.64
N PRO A 5 -19.67 -3.06 -25.82
CA PRO A 5 -18.44 -2.30 -25.99
C PRO A 5 -17.21 -3.16 -25.63
N LYS A 6 -16.20 -3.15 -26.52
CA LYS A 6 -14.89 -3.76 -26.29
C LYS A 6 -14.27 -3.20 -25.01
N LEU A 7 -14.10 -4.05 -24.00
CA LEU A 7 -13.21 -3.78 -22.87
C LEU A 7 -11.78 -3.73 -23.41
N ARG A 8 -11.21 -2.52 -23.55
CA ARG A 8 -9.79 -2.34 -23.86
C ARG A 8 -8.98 -2.49 -22.59
N ASN A 9 -8.54 -3.72 -22.34
CA ASN A 9 -7.42 -4.06 -21.46
C ASN A 9 -7.25 -5.57 -21.62
N THR A 10 -6.32 -5.97 -22.49
CA THR A 10 -5.47 -7.15 -22.34
C THR A 10 -4.34 -7.03 -23.37
N ASN A 11 -3.14 -6.80 -22.85
CA ASN A 11 -1.81 -7.07 -23.41
C ASN A 11 -1.73 -7.41 -24.91
N SER A 12 -1.25 -6.45 -25.71
CA SER A 12 -0.64 -6.77 -26.99
C SER A 12 0.74 -7.39 -26.76
N VAL A 13 0.94 -8.56 -27.35
CA VAL A 13 2.18 -9.34 -27.38
C VAL A 13 3.31 -8.52 -28.01
N SER A 14 4.25 -8.03 -27.22
CA SER A 14 5.69 -7.89 -27.55
C SER A 14 6.45 -7.20 -26.40
N PHE A 15 7.65 -7.73 -26.20
CA PHE A 15 8.68 -7.42 -25.22
C PHE A 15 8.96 -5.91 -25.03
N VAL A 16 8.46 -5.28 -23.96
CA VAL A 16 8.97 -4.01 -23.38
C VAL A 16 8.60 -3.95 -21.89
N ASP A 17 9.56 -3.55 -21.05
CA ASP A 17 9.48 -3.20 -19.61
C ASP A 17 8.17 -2.53 -19.16
N ALA A 18 7.16 -3.34 -18.88
CA ALA A 18 5.91 -2.87 -18.30
C ALA A 18 5.87 -3.21 -16.81
N LEU A 19 6.04 -2.18 -15.98
CA LEU A 19 5.64 -2.11 -14.58
C LEU A 19 4.13 -2.41 -14.42
N ALA A 20 3.72 -3.65 -14.63
CA ALA A 20 2.46 -4.17 -14.15
C ALA A 20 2.77 -4.75 -12.76
N HIS A 21 2.13 -4.35 -11.66
CA HIS A 21 0.71 -4.56 -11.45
C HIS A 21 0.11 -3.43 -10.59
N ASN A 22 -0.51 -2.44 -11.21
CA ASN A 22 -1.62 -1.73 -10.59
C ASN A 22 -2.88 -2.10 -11.38
N ILE A 23 -3.64 -3.06 -10.86
CA ILE A 23 -5.00 -3.33 -11.34
C ILE A 23 -5.85 -2.18 -10.81
N TYR A 24 -6.19 -1.23 -11.69
CA TYR A 24 -7.11 -0.15 -11.36
C TYR A 24 -8.53 -0.71 -11.46
N LEU A 25 -9.04 -1.18 -10.33
CA LEU A 25 -10.46 -1.47 -10.19
C LEU A 25 -11.20 -0.14 -10.24
N ASN A 26 -12.12 -0.01 -11.20
CA ASN A 26 -13.07 1.08 -11.23
C ASN A 26 -14.11 0.81 -10.14
N GLU A 27 -13.72 1.01 -8.87
CA GLU A 27 -14.68 1.05 -7.78
C GLU A 27 -15.57 2.27 -7.97
N HIS A 28 -16.87 2.03 -8.08
CA HIS A 28 -17.87 3.07 -8.29
C HIS A 28 -17.68 4.20 -7.28
N LEU A 29 -17.24 5.37 -7.75
CA LEU A 29 -17.29 6.58 -6.95
C LEU A 29 -18.75 6.78 -6.49
N THR A 30 -18.94 7.04 -5.20
CA THR A 30 -20.20 7.58 -4.68
C THR A 30 -20.57 8.85 -5.44
N ALA A 31 -21.86 9.21 -5.49
CA ALA A 31 -22.30 10.42 -6.21
C ALA A 31 -21.54 11.69 -5.74
N SER A 32 -21.22 11.76 -4.44
CA SER A 32 -20.40 12.81 -3.84
C SER A 32 -18.95 12.80 -4.35
N ASN A 33 -18.29 11.64 -4.37
CA ASN A 33 -16.92 11.54 -4.88
C ASN A 33 -16.84 11.85 -6.39
N ARG A 34 -17.88 11.51 -7.18
CA ARG A 34 -17.94 11.86 -8.61
C ARG A 34 -17.92 13.37 -8.83
N LYS A 35 -18.66 14.13 -8.01
CA LYS A 35 -18.66 15.60 -8.04
C LYS A 35 -17.28 16.15 -7.68
N LYS A 36 -16.67 15.66 -6.60
CA LYS A 36 -15.31 16.06 -6.18
C LYS A 36 -14.25 15.75 -7.24
N PHE A 37 -14.37 14.62 -7.91
CA PHE A 37 -13.43 14.25 -8.98
C PHE A 37 -13.60 15.12 -10.23
N ALA A 38 -14.83 15.48 -10.58
CA ALA A 38 -15.12 16.43 -11.65
C ALA A 38 -14.55 17.82 -11.30
N GLU A 39 -14.68 18.26 -10.05
CA GLU A 39 -14.09 19.51 -9.56
C GLU A 39 -12.57 19.48 -9.61
N ALA A 40 -11.93 18.39 -9.16
CA ALA A 40 -10.48 18.21 -9.22
C ALA A 40 -9.94 18.31 -10.65
N ARG A 41 -10.66 17.70 -11.60
CA ARG A 41 -10.31 17.80 -13.02
C ARG A 41 -10.48 19.20 -13.57
N LYS A 42 -11.52 19.92 -13.16
CA LYS A 42 -11.69 21.32 -13.53
C LYS A 42 -10.53 22.17 -13.01
N GLN A 43 -10.13 21.98 -11.75
CA GLN A 43 -8.98 22.69 -11.17
C GLN A 43 -7.64 22.35 -11.86
N ARG A 44 -7.49 21.13 -12.37
CA ARG A 44 -6.35 20.75 -13.23
C ARG A 44 -6.39 21.47 -14.58
N ASP A 45 -7.56 21.54 -15.21
CA ASP A 45 -7.74 22.24 -16.50
C ASP A 45 -7.52 23.76 -16.34
N ASP A 46 -7.83 24.30 -15.15
CA ASP A 46 -7.51 25.68 -14.74
C ASP A 46 -6.00 25.86 -14.37
N GLY A 47 -5.18 24.82 -14.50
CA GLY A 47 -3.72 24.88 -14.30
C GLY A 47 -3.25 24.80 -12.85
N LYS A 48 -4.12 24.51 -11.87
CA LYS A 48 -3.70 24.41 -10.45
C LYS A 48 -2.90 23.14 -10.14
N PHE A 49 -3.12 22.07 -10.91
CA PHE A 49 -2.43 20.78 -10.75
C PHE A 49 -2.10 20.19 -12.12
N ALA A 50 -0.97 19.50 -12.26
CA ALA A 50 -0.63 18.79 -13.49
C ALA A 50 -1.34 17.43 -13.63
N PHE A 51 -1.55 16.72 -12.51
CA PHE A 51 -2.10 15.36 -12.54
C PHE A 51 -3.21 15.16 -11.52
N VAL A 52 -4.28 14.46 -11.93
CA VAL A 52 -5.41 14.06 -11.07
C VAL A 52 -5.79 12.63 -11.40
N TRP A 53 -5.79 11.73 -10.41
CA TRP A 53 -6.14 10.33 -10.61
C TRP A 53 -6.83 9.73 -9.40
N LEU A 54 -7.33 8.51 -9.55
CA LEU A 54 -8.05 7.77 -8.52
C LEU A 54 -7.23 6.58 -8.05
N LYS A 55 -7.16 6.37 -6.73
CA LYS A 55 -6.58 5.17 -6.11
C LYS A 55 -7.39 4.83 -4.86
N ASN A 56 -7.92 3.61 -4.78
CA ASN A 56 -8.76 3.12 -3.67
C ASN A 56 -9.95 4.04 -3.34
N GLY A 57 -10.68 4.52 -4.36
CA GLY A 57 -11.84 5.40 -4.17
C GLY A 57 -11.53 6.85 -3.72
N ARG A 58 -10.24 7.19 -3.58
CA ARG A 58 -9.76 8.54 -3.23
C ARG A 58 -9.15 9.23 -4.44
N ILE A 59 -9.25 10.56 -4.46
CA ILE A 59 -8.76 11.42 -5.52
C ILE A 59 -7.39 11.93 -5.11
N TYR A 60 -6.38 11.70 -5.92
CA TYR A 60 -5.03 12.22 -5.73
C TYR A 60 -4.76 13.32 -6.76
N ILE A 61 -4.05 14.34 -6.32
CA ILE A 61 -3.53 15.42 -7.14
C ILE A 61 -2.01 15.49 -7.03
N ARG A 62 -1.37 15.99 -8.08
CA ARG A 62 0.03 16.35 -8.06
C ARG A 62 0.21 17.62 -8.86
N GLU A 63 0.90 18.58 -8.25
CA GLU A 63 1.18 19.89 -8.84
C GLU A 63 2.10 19.77 -10.05
N GLU A 64 3.23 19.08 -9.92
CA GLU A 64 4.26 18.97 -10.97
C GLU A 64 4.92 17.59 -10.97
N GLU A 65 5.54 17.23 -12.09
CA GLU A 65 6.26 15.97 -12.24
C GLU A 65 7.47 15.92 -11.28
N GLY A 66 7.56 14.85 -10.48
CA GLY A 66 8.61 14.69 -9.45
C GLY A 66 8.19 15.09 -8.03
N LYS A 67 7.11 15.87 -7.85
CA LYS A 67 6.57 16.17 -6.51
C LYS A 67 5.72 15.01 -5.96
N PRO A 68 5.68 14.82 -4.62
CA PRO A 68 4.82 13.82 -4.01
C PRO A 68 3.35 14.09 -4.34
N ALA A 69 2.59 13.01 -4.53
CA ALA A 69 1.15 13.10 -4.74
C ALA A 69 0.45 13.43 -3.43
N VAL A 70 -0.50 14.36 -3.46
CA VAL A 70 -1.30 14.80 -2.31
C VAL A 70 -2.76 14.39 -2.51
N LEU A 71 -3.48 14.12 -1.44
CA LEU A 71 -4.90 13.79 -1.54
C LEU A 71 -5.73 15.05 -1.85
N TYR A 72 -6.55 15.00 -2.89
CA TYR A 72 -7.50 16.08 -3.21
C TYR A 72 -8.58 16.14 -2.14
N ASN A 73 -8.66 17.26 -1.42
CA ASN A 73 -9.49 17.51 -0.23
C ASN A 73 -8.97 16.98 1.12
N GLU A 74 -7.67 16.90 1.36
CA GLU A 74 -7.15 16.87 2.75
C GLU A 74 -7.18 18.23 3.47
N GLY A 75 -7.81 19.24 2.85
CA GLY A 75 -8.02 20.57 3.43
C GLY A 75 -9.35 20.79 4.14
N LYS A 76 -10.29 19.83 4.17
CA LYS A 76 -11.32 19.88 5.22
C LYS A 76 -10.75 19.23 6.47
N LYS A 77 -9.96 20.00 7.22
CA LYS A 77 -10.15 19.98 8.67
C LYS A 77 -11.65 20.05 8.88
N TRP A 78 -12.20 19.12 9.66
CA TRP A 78 -13.58 19.19 10.09
C TRP A 78 -13.87 20.64 10.50
N GLU A 79 -14.84 21.28 9.84
CA GLU A 79 -15.41 22.53 10.33
C GLU A 79 -15.85 22.25 11.75
N ASP A 80 -15.30 22.96 12.74
CA ASP A 80 -15.60 22.77 14.16
C ASP A 80 -17.12 22.83 14.50
N ASP A 81 -17.93 23.21 13.51
CA ASP A 81 -19.37 23.18 13.48
C ASP A 81 -19.94 21.79 13.11
N VAL A 82 -20.19 20.99 14.16
CA VAL A 82 -20.88 19.69 14.05
C VAL A 82 -22.33 19.86 13.57
N ASP A 83 -22.96 21.01 13.83
CA ASP A 83 -24.34 21.29 13.39
C ASP A 83 -24.41 21.34 11.86
N ALA A 84 -23.50 22.08 11.22
CA ALA A 84 -23.42 22.15 9.75
C ALA A 84 -23.23 20.78 9.09
N PHE A 85 -22.47 19.87 9.73
CA PHE A 85 -22.33 18.51 9.24
C PHE A 85 -23.60 17.68 9.43
N MET A 86 -24.24 17.75 10.60
CA MET A 86 -25.46 16.98 10.87
C MET A 86 -26.62 17.45 9.98
N SER A 87 -26.61 18.72 9.55
CA SER A 87 -27.57 19.31 8.61
C SER A 87 -27.38 18.90 7.15
N LEU A 88 -26.32 18.17 6.79
CA LEU A 88 -26.15 17.68 5.42
C LEU A 88 -27.28 16.72 5.03
N ASP A 89 -27.78 16.82 3.80
CA ASP A 89 -28.85 15.97 3.25
C ASP A 89 -28.54 14.46 3.40
N ASP A 90 -27.27 14.08 3.33
CA ASP A 90 -26.81 12.70 3.48
C ASP A 90 -27.02 12.15 4.91
N ASN A 91 -26.94 13.03 5.91
CA ASN A 91 -27.02 12.72 7.33
C ASN A 91 -28.44 12.92 7.90
N ALA A 92 -29.23 13.84 7.33
CA ALA A 92 -30.64 14.09 7.65
C ALA A 92 -30.94 14.28 9.16
N GLY A 93 -29.95 14.71 9.95
CA GLY A 93 -30.06 14.82 11.41
C GLY A 93 -30.21 13.49 12.19
N ASP A 94 -30.07 12.34 11.49
CA ASP A 94 -30.14 11.01 12.09
C ASP A 94 -28.77 10.59 12.64
N VAL A 95 -28.65 10.67 13.95
CA VAL A 95 -27.44 10.35 14.71
C VAL A 95 -27.09 8.87 14.58
N ASP A 96 -28.08 7.97 14.64
CA ASP A 96 -27.84 6.53 14.64
C ASP A 96 -27.29 6.08 13.27
N LYS A 97 -27.81 6.67 12.19
CA LYS A 97 -27.29 6.46 10.84
C LYS A 97 -25.85 6.95 10.69
N VAL A 98 -25.52 8.13 11.22
CA VAL A 98 -24.16 8.69 11.16
C VAL A 98 -23.18 7.87 11.99
N LEU A 99 -23.54 7.51 13.22
CA LEU A 99 -22.71 6.68 14.10
C LEU A 99 -22.47 5.30 13.50
N LYS A 100 -23.50 4.66 12.94
CA LYS A 100 -23.35 3.37 12.23
C LYS A 100 -22.37 3.49 11.06
N ARG A 101 -22.46 4.55 10.25
CA ARG A 101 -21.51 4.77 9.15
C ARG A 101 -20.07 4.97 9.64
N LEU A 102 -19.88 5.73 10.72
CA LEU A 102 -18.55 5.95 11.30
C LEU A 102 -17.98 4.65 11.89
N ASP A 103 -18.80 3.83 12.54
CA ASP A 103 -18.40 2.53 13.07
C ASP A 103 -18.02 1.54 11.95
N GLU A 104 -18.75 1.54 10.83
CA GLU A 104 -18.39 0.78 9.63
C GLU A 104 -17.05 1.24 9.04
N GLN A 105 -16.79 2.55 9.00
CA GLN A 105 -15.51 3.10 8.53
C GLN A 105 -14.36 2.73 9.47
N HIS A 106 -14.58 2.87 10.77
CA HIS A 106 -13.63 2.49 11.81
C HIS A 106 -13.26 0.99 11.73
N SER A 107 -14.26 0.13 11.57
CA SER A 107 -14.05 -1.32 11.38
C SER A 107 -13.23 -1.64 10.12
N LYS A 108 -13.48 -0.92 9.01
CA LYS A 108 -12.67 -1.05 7.77
C LYS A 108 -11.23 -0.60 7.98
N TYR A 109 -10.99 0.51 8.66
CA TYR A 109 -9.64 0.99 8.97
C TYR A 109 -8.88 -0.03 9.82
N LYS A 110 -9.51 -0.58 10.86
CA LYS A 110 -8.93 -1.63 11.71
C LYS A 110 -8.55 -2.87 10.91
N PHE A 111 -9.41 -3.31 10.00
CA PHE A 111 -9.12 -4.46 9.13
C PHE A 111 -7.95 -4.18 8.17
N MET A 112 -7.90 -2.98 7.58
CA MET A 112 -6.79 -2.59 6.71
C MET A 112 -5.47 -2.48 7.48
N GLU A 113 -5.49 -1.93 8.69
CA GLU A 113 -4.32 -1.85 9.58
C GLU A 113 -3.76 -3.25 9.86
N TYR A 114 -4.63 -4.19 10.24
CA TYR A 114 -4.22 -5.58 10.50
C TYR A 114 -3.49 -6.23 9.30
N ASN A 115 -4.02 -6.03 8.08
CA ASN A 115 -3.40 -6.55 6.85
C ASN A 115 -2.05 -5.90 6.57
N LEU A 116 -1.95 -4.57 6.73
CA LEU A 116 -0.69 -3.84 6.50
C LEU A 116 0.36 -4.17 7.56
N LEU A 117 -0.02 -4.34 8.82
CA LEU A 117 0.88 -4.78 9.90
C LEU A 117 1.45 -6.18 9.62
N SER A 118 0.61 -7.09 9.14
CA SER A 118 1.02 -8.44 8.75
C SER A 118 2.02 -8.40 7.58
N LYS A 119 1.74 -7.58 6.56
CA LYS A 119 2.64 -7.37 5.42
C LYS A 119 3.97 -6.75 5.84
N ARG A 120 3.94 -5.74 6.72
CA ARG A 120 5.14 -5.11 7.30
C ARG A 120 6.01 -6.12 8.02
N ARG A 121 5.41 -6.97 8.87
CA ARG A 121 6.13 -8.02 9.59
C ARG A 121 6.83 -8.98 8.64
N ARG A 122 6.13 -9.45 7.61
CA ARG A 122 6.72 -10.34 6.59
C ARG A 122 7.89 -9.69 5.86
N LEU A 123 7.74 -8.43 5.41
CA LEU A 123 8.82 -7.71 4.73
C LEU A 123 10.04 -7.48 5.65
N LYS A 124 9.82 -7.18 6.94
CA LYS A 124 10.90 -7.00 7.92
C LYS A 124 11.69 -8.30 8.21
N LEU A 125 11.06 -9.46 8.04
CA LEU A 125 11.75 -10.76 8.12
C LEU A 125 12.47 -11.11 6.81
N GLN A 126 11.83 -10.87 5.66
CA GLN A 126 12.36 -11.24 4.35
C GLN A 126 13.57 -10.41 3.92
N ILE A 127 13.62 -9.11 4.25
CA ILE A 127 14.72 -8.24 3.81
C ILE A 127 16.08 -8.72 4.35
N PRO A 128 16.25 -8.99 5.67
CA PRO A 128 17.50 -9.54 6.20
C PRO A 128 17.88 -10.90 5.59
N GLU A 129 16.91 -11.78 5.32
CA GLU A 129 17.18 -13.08 4.67
C GLU A 129 17.74 -12.91 3.25
N LEU A 130 17.19 -11.96 2.49
CA LEU A 130 17.69 -11.63 1.16
C LEU A 130 19.07 -10.97 1.22
N GLU A 131 19.32 -10.11 2.21
CA GLU A 131 20.63 -9.48 2.43
C GLU A 131 21.71 -10.52 2.80
N ASN A 132 21.40 -11.48 3.68
CA ASN A 132 22.29 -12.60 3.99
C ASN A 132 22.61 -13.44 2.76
N SER A 133 21.61 -13.72 1.92
CA SER A 133 21.79 -14.46 0.67
C SER A 133 22.68 -13.70 -0.33
N LEU A 134 22.50 -12.39 -0.42
CA LEU A 134 23.33 -11.51 -1.26
C LEU A 134 24.78 -11.49 -0.77
N ASP A 135 25.00 -11.43 0.53
CA ASP A 135 26.35 -11.41 1.11
C ASP A 135 27.09 -12.75 0.94
N MET A 136 26.37 -13.87 0.99
CA MET A 136 26.92 -15.17 0.59
C MET A 136 27.37 -15.18 -0.87
N ILE A 137 26.55 -14.66 -1.80
CA ILE A 137 26.91 -14.58 -3.22
C ILE A 137 28.13 -13.68 -3.44
N LYS A 138 28.23 -12.54 -2.76
CA LYS A 138 29.42 -11.68 -2.80
C LYS A 138 30.66 -12.39 -2.26
N PHE A 139 30.51 -13.21 -1.21
CA PHE A 139 31.60 -14.02 -0.67
C PHE A 139 32.07 -15.05 -1.70
N LEU A 140 31.15 -15.78 -2.34
CA LEU A 140 31.47 -16.72 -3.42
C LEU A 140 32.16 -16.03 -4.61
N GLN A 141 31.68 -14.85 -5.01
CA GLN A 141 32.28 -14.06 -6.09
C GLN A 141 33.69 -13.56 -5.79
N LYS A 142 34.00 -13.24 -4.52
CA LYS A 142 35.38 -12.89 -4.13
C LYS A 142 36.31 -14.09 -4.18
N GLN A 143 35.78 -15.28 -3.94
CA GLN A 143 36.56 -16.52 -3.91
C GLN A 143 36.69 -17.20 -5.27
N SER A 144 35.83 -16.90 -6.25
CA SER A 144 35.89 -17.52 -7.58
C SER A 144 37.20 -17.22 -8.34
N GLY A 145 37.86 -16.09 -8.02
CA GLY A 145 39.21 -15.77 -8.53
C GLY A 145 40.35 -16.48 -7.79
N SER A 146 40.07 -17.22 -6.71
CA SER A 146 41.04 -17.98 -5.94
C SER A 146 40.89 -19.46 -6.25
N THR A 147 41.99 -20.16 -6.54
CA THR A 147 41.99 -21.63 -6.70
C THR A 147 41.81 -22.38 -5.35
N LYS A 148 41.41 -21.68 -4.29
CA LYS A 148 41.31 -22.24 -2.95
C LYS A 148 39.95 -22.88 -2.73
N GLU A 149 39.99 -24.13 -2.29
CA GLU A 149 38.82 -24.82 -1.79
C GLU A 149 38.32 -24.15 -0.50
N ILE A 150 37.01 -23.99 -0.38
CA ILE A 150 36.38 -23.32 0.76
C ILE A 150 35.72 -24.38 1.64
N GLU A 151 36.13 -24.48 2.91
CA GLU A 151 35.38 -25.28 3.90
C GLU A 151 34.12 -24.50 4.31
N MET A 152 32.95 -25.08 4.06
CA MET A 152 31.65 -24.52 4.43
C MET A 152 30.85 -25.53 5.26
N GLN A 153 29.94 -25.03 6.08
CA GLN A 153 29.00 -25.86 6.83
C GLN A 153 27.63 -25.78 6.16
N TYR A 154 27.17 -26.87 5.57
CA TYR A 154 25.84 -27.00 4.99
C TYR A 154 24.83 -27.44 6.06
N MET A 155 23.70 -26.75 6.11
CA MET A 155 22.56 -27.16 6.92
C MET A 155 21.80 -28.27 6.19
N LEU A 156 21.78 -29.49 6.76
CA LEU A 156 21.01 -30.62 6.23
C LEU A 156 19.58 -30.63 6.79
N SER A 157 19.45 -30.24 8.06
CA SER A 157 18.19 -30.13 8.78
C SER A 157 18.34 -29.04 9.85
N ASP A 158 17.24 -28.67 10.49
CA ASP A 158 17.26 -27.70 11.58
C ASP A 158 18.24 -28.17 12.66
N GLN A 159 19.24 -27.34 12.95
CA GLN A 159 20.34 -27.61 13.91
C GLN A 159 21.34 -28.73 13.51
N VAL A 160 21.22 -29.31 12.31
CA VAL A 160 22.15 -30.34 11.82
C VAL A 160 23.00 -29.78 10.67
N TYR A 161 24.30 -29.64 10.93
CA TYR A 161 25.26 -29.09 9.98
C TYR A 161 26.32 -30.12 9.60
N VAL A 162 26.69 -30.15 8.32
CA VAL A 162 27.78 -30.98 7.80
C VAL A 162 28.84 -30.10 7.17
N LYS A 163 30.10 -30.38 7.51
CA LYS A 163 31.26 -29.76 6.89
C LYS A 163 31.44 -30.33 5.49
N ALA A 164 31.55 -29.46 4.50
CA ALA A 164 31.87 -29.82 3.14
C ALA A 164 32.90 -28.86 2.57
N VAL A 165 33.63 -29.34 1.57
CA VAL A 165 34.63 -28.57 0.85
C VAL A 165 34.04 -28.21 -0.51
N VAL A 166 33.93 -26.91 -0.77
CA VAL A 166 33.28 -26.38 -1.97
C VAL A 166 34.36 -25.90 -2.95
N PRO A 167 34.39 -26.44 -4.19
CA PRO A 167 35.29 -25.95 -5.22
C PRO A 167 34.82 -24.57 -5.72
N PRO A 168 35.75 -23.76 -6.28
CA PRO A 168 35.39 -22.49 -6.91
C PRO A 168 34.28 -22.69 -7.94
N THR A 169 33.18 -21.95 -7.78
CA THR A 169 31.96 -22.10 -8.58
C THR A 169 31.47 -20.74 -9.04
N ASP A 170 31.09 -20.63 -10.31
CA ASP A 170 30.62 -19.39 -10.94
C ASP A 170 29.09 -19.27 -10.99
N LYS A 171 28.38 -20.28 -10.46
CA LYS A 171 26.94 -20.42 -10.58
C LYS A 171 26.31 -20.79 -9.25
N VAL A 172 25.06 -20.34 -9.07
CA VAL A 172 24.25 -20.58 -7.88
C VAL A 172 22.81 -20.92 -8.28
N CYS A 173 22.16 -21.79 -7.50
CA CYS A 173 20.76 -22.13 -7.72
C CYS A 173 19.87 -21.31 -6.79
N LEU A 174 18.91 -20.56 -7.35
CA LEU A 174 17.95 -19.77 -6.59
C LEU A 174 16.55 -20.37 -6.69
N TRP A 175 15.85 -20.38 -5.56
CA TRP A 175 14.45 -20.78 -5.50
C TRP A 175 13.53 -19.60 -5.80
N LEU A 176 12.74 -19.69 -6.88
CA LEU A 176 11.87 -18.61 -7.34
C LEU A 176 10.43 -18.73 -6.82
N GLY A 177 10.13 -19.82 -6.11
CA GLY A 177 8.77 -20.17 -5.70
C GLY A 177 8.07 -21.10 -6.69
N ALA A 178 6.80 -21.42 -6.41
CA ALA A 178 5.98 -22.33 -7.22
C ALA A 178 6.65 -23.68 -7.56
N ASN A 179 7.48 -24.20 -6.67
CA ASN A 179 8.29 -25.41 -6.87
C ASN A 179 9.33 -25.33 -7.99
N VAL A 180 9.81 -24.12 -8.31
CA VAL A 180 10.79 -23.87 -9.37
C VAL A 180 12.11 -23.35 -8.79
N MET A 181 13.20 -23.98 -9.21
CA MET A 181 14.58 -23.58 -8.96
C MET A 181 15.28 -23.31 -10.30
N LEU A 182 16.03 -22.22 -10.40
CA LEU A 182 16.84 -21.91 -11.58
C LEU A 182 18.30 -21.67 -11.21
N GLU A 183 19.18 -22.10 -12.10
CA GLU A 183 20.61 -21.81 -12.04
C GLU A 183 20.89 -20.42 -12.61
N TYR A 184 21.66 -19.62 -11.88
CA TYR A 184 22.09 -18.28 -12.26
C TYR A 184 23.61 -18.17 -12.18
N THR A 185 24.20 -17.29 -12.98
CA THR A 185 25.58 -16.85 -12.75
C THR A 185 25.64 -16.01 -11.47
N LEU A 186 26.81 -15.94 -10.83
CA LEU A 186 26.99 -15.09 -9.63
C LEU A 186 26.62 -13.62 -9.90
N ALA A 187 26.90 -13.11 -11.11
CA ALA A 187 26.58 -11.74 -11.49
C ALA A 187 25.06 -11.52 -11.63
N ASP A 188 24.35 -12.44 -12.31
CA ASP A 188 22.90 -12.34 -12.49
C ASP A 188 22.16 -12.50 -11.16
N ALA A 189 22.61 -13.42 -10.31
CA ALA A 189 22.07 -13.64 -8.97
C ALA A 189 22.22 -12.38 -8.10
N LEU A 190 23.38 -11.72 -8.16
CA LEU A 190 23.64 -10.46 -7.44
C LEU A 190 22.69 -9.35 -7.90
N ASN A 191 22.52 -9.19 -9.22
CA ASN A 191 21.60 -8.21 -9.79
C ASN A 191 20.14 -8.50 -9.39
N LEU A 192 19.71 -9.76 -9.50
CA LEU A 192 18.36 -10.20 -9.16
C LEU A 192 18.03 -9.94 -7.69
N LEU A 193 18.91 -10.37 -6.78
CA LEU A 193 18.71 -10.16 -5.34
C LEU A 193 18.76 -8.67 -4.96
N THR A 194 19.65 -7.89 -5.59
CA THR A 194 19.72 -6.44 -5.35
C THR A 194 18.42 -5.76 -5.76
N ASN A 195 17.88 -6.08 -6.94
CA ASN A 195 16.60 -5.55 -7.41
C ASN A 195 15.44 -5.97 -6.50
N ASN A 196 15.43 -7.23 -6.04
CA ASN A 196 14.42 -7.74 -5.10
C ASN A 196 14.49 -7.01 -3.75
N ILE A 197 15.68 -6.78 -3.20
CA ILE A 197 15.87 -6.03 -1.96
C ILE A 197 15.39 -4.60 -2.11
N GLN A 198 15.75 -3.92 -3.21
CA GLN A 198 15.28 -2.55 -3.49
C GLN A 198 13.76 -2.48 -3.58
N SER A 199 13.15 -3.42 -4.31
CA SER A 199 11.69 -3.53 -4.41
C SER A 199 11.03 -3.80 -3.05
N ALA A 200 11.60 -4.71 -2.25
CA ALA A 200 11.11 -5.03 -0.91
C ALA A 200 11.21 -3.83 0.04
N LYS A 201 12.34 -3.09 0.03
CA LYS A 201 12.53 -1.86 0.83
C LYS A 201 11.57 -0.75 0.41
N LYS A 202 11.37 -0.56 -0.90
CA LYS A 202 10.39 0.40 -1.42
C LYS A 202 8.97 0.04 -1.00
N ASN A 203 8.61 -1.25 -1.07
CA ASN A 203 7.31 -1.75 -0.61
C ASN A 203 7.13 -1.59 0.90
N LEU A 204 8.19 -1.78 1.70
CA LEU A 204 8.15 -1.56 3.13
C LEU A 204 7.85 -0.08 3.45
N ASN A 205 8.54 0.85 2.79
CA ASN A 205 8.29 2.29 2.96
C ASN A 205 6.85 2.68 2.62
N TYR A 206 6.27 2.13 1.54
CA TYR A 206 4.87 2.37 1.20
C TYR A 206 3.91 1.84 2.28
N VAL A 207 4.17 0.64 2.79
CA VAL A 207 3.36 0.05 3.86
C VAL A 207 3.47 0.86 5.15
N GLU A 208 4.65 1.40 5.49
CA GLU A 208 4.83 2.25 6.67
C GLU A 208 4.08 3.58 6.53
N HIS A 209 4.18 4.26 5.39
CA HIS A 209 3.40 5.47 5.12
C HIS A 209 1.88 5.22 5.16
N ASP A 210 1.42 4.12 4.56
CA ASP A 210 -0.01 3.76 4.57
C ASP A 210 -0.50 3.44 6.00
N LEU A 211 0.34 2.86 6.85
CA LEU A 211 0.03 2.61 8.26
C LEU A 211 -0.09 3.91 9.06
N ASP A 212 0.82 4.85 8.86
CA ASP A 212 0.76 6.16 9.54
C ASP A 212 -0.48 6.93 9.10
N PHE A 213 -0.77 6.93 7.80
CA PHE A 213 -2.01 7.48 7.28
C PHE A 213 -3.26 6.84 7.93
N LEU A 214 -3.29 5.51 8.08
CA LEU A 214 -4.42 4.82 8.70
C LEU A 214 -4.58 5.19 10.18
N ARG A 215 -3.49 5.42 10.92
CA ARG A 215 -3.53 5.86 12.33
C ARG A 215 -4.18 7.23 12.47
N ASP A 216 -3.86 8.16 11.57
CA ASP A 216 -4.47 9.48 11.54
C ASP A 216 -5.96 9.40 11.23
N GLN A 217 -6.35 8.55 10.26
CA GLN A 217 -7.77 8.32 9.94
C GLN A 217 -8.54 7.66 11.07
N PHE A 218 -7.90 6.74 11.79
CA PHE A 218 -8.48 6.06 12.94
C PHE A 218 -8.81 7.08 14.04
N THR A 219 -7.81 7.86 14.45
CA THR A 219 -7.95 8.93 15.45
C THR A 219 -9.01 9.95 15.04
N THR A 220 -8.99 10.38 13.77
CA THR A 220 -9.98 11.33 13.24
C THR A 220 -11.40 10.76 13.32
N THR A 221 -11.58 9.49 12.99
CA THR A 221 -12.89 8.83 13.04
C THR A 221 -13.39 8.69 14.48
N GLU A 222 -12.52 8.32 15.42
CA GLU A 222 -12.87 8.24 16.85
C GLU A 222 -13.29 9.60 17.42
N VAL A 223 -12.53 10.65 17.11
CA VAL A 223 -12.88 12.02 17.52
C VAL A 223 -14.21 12.44 16.93
N ASN A 224 -14.48 12.10 15.66
CA ASN A 224 -15.76 12.41 15.02
C ASN A 224 -16.93 11.65 15.66
N MET A 225 -16.75 10.37 16.00
CA MET A 225 -17.75 9.58 16.73
C MET A 225 -18.07 10.22 18.08
N ALA A 226 -17.04 10.63 18.84
CA ALA A 226 -17.22 11.31 20.12
C ALA A 226 -17.93 12.67 19.98
N ARG A 227 -17.60 13.45 18.94
CA ARG A 227 -18.26 14.74 18.65
C ARG A 227 -19.74 14.56 18.33
N VAL A 228 -20.10 13.59 17.49
CA VAL A 228 -21.49 13.28 17.14
C VAL A 228 -22.27 12.80 18.38
N TYR A 229 -21.64 11.96 19.23
CA TYR A 229 -22.25 11.54 20.48
C TYR A 229 -22.52 12.72 21.43
N ASN A 230 -21.53 13.58 21.64
CA ASN A 230 -21.66 14.76 22.49
C ASN A 230 -22.73 15.74 21.96
N TRP A 231 -22.83 15.88 20.64
CA TRP A 231 -23.88 16.67 20.00
C TRP A 231 -25.27 16.12 20.30
N ASP A 232 -25.49 14.81 20.17
CA ASP A 232 -26.79 14.20 20.45
C ASP A 232 -27.17 14.31 21.94
N VAL A 233 -26.19 14.16 22.85
CA VAL A 233 -26.41 14.37 24.30
C VAL A 233 -26.87 15.81 24.58
N LYS A 234 -26.20 16.82 24.02
CA LYS A 234 -26.59 18.23 24.17
C LYS A 234 -28.00 18.49 23.65
N ARG A 235 -28.35 17.94 22.48
CA ARG A 235 -29.70 18.04 21.91
C ARG A 235 -30.76 17.42 22.81
N ARG A 236 -30.51 16.22 23.34
CA ARG A 236 -31.43 15.52 24.26
C ARG A 236 -31.59 16.26 25.60
N GLN A 237 -30.52 16.85 26.13
CA GLN A 237 -30.58 17.66 27.35
C GLN A 237 -31.38 18.95 27.14
N ALA A 238 -31.15 19.65 26.03
CA ALA A 238 -31.92 20.85 25.69
C ALA A 238 -33.41 20.54 25.54
N ALA A 239 -33.78 19.46 24.85
CA ALA A 239 -35.17 19.02 24.70
C ALA A 239 -35.85 18.69 26.04
N LYS A 240 -35.10 18.12 27.00
CA LYS A 240 -35.60 17.83 28.36
C LYS A 240 -35.73 19.07 29.23
N ALA A 241 -34.89 20.09 29.02
CA ALA A 241 -34.97 21.36 29.76
C ALA A 241 -36.08 22.29 29.23
N SER A 242 -36.52 22.08 27.99
CA SER A 242 -37.64 22.78 27.35
C SER A 242 -39.00 22.09 27.52
N SER A 243 -39.04 20.93 28.17
CA SER A 243 -40.25 20.17 28.51
C SER A 243 -40.56 20.27 29.99
#